data_AF-A0A1W9LNM2-F1
#
_entry.id   AF-A0A1W9LNM2-F1
#
_cell.length_a   1.000
_cell.length_b   1.000
_cell.length_c   1.000
_cell.angle_alpha   90.00
_cell.angle_beta   90.00
_cell.angle_gamma   90.00
#
_symmetry.space_group_name_H-M   'P 1'
#
loop_
_entity.id
_entity.type
_entity.pdbx_description
1 polymer ?
#
loop_
_entity_poly.entity_id
_entity_poly.type
_entity_poly.pdbx_seq_one_letter_code
_entity_poly.pdbx_strand_id
1 'polypeptide(L)' 'GGEAHVNFLSRYIDKTESQFTMYWKKMVFTGEGRLPKAFDTPEELLKYVSETSGAIGYVPANAASDRVKTLIVKE' A
#
# COMPACT_ATOMS: atom_id res chain seq x y z
N GLY A 1 0.41 2.78 -8.53
CA GLY A 1 1.18 1.93 -9.46
C GLY A 1 2.65 2.30 -9.37
N GLY A 2 3.54 1.54 -10.00
CA GLY A 2 4.98 1.81 -10.02
C GLY A 2 5.83 0.74 -9.35
N GLU A 3 7.15 0.88 -9.42
CA GLU A 3 8.10 -0.17 -9.01
C GLU A 3 7.91 -0.62 -7.56
N ALA A 4 7.73 0.32 -6.62
CA ALA A 4 7.47 0.00 -5.22
C ALA A 4 6.19 -0.84 -5.03
N HIS A 5 5.14 -0.56 -5.82
CA HIS A 5 3.90 -1.33 -5.80
C HIS A 5 4.11 -2.76 -6.32
N VAL A 6 4.77 -2.90 -7.47
CA VAL A 6 5.06 -4.21 -8.08
C VAL A 6 5.90 -5.07 -7.13
N ASN A 7 6.96 -4.50 -6.56
CA ASN A 7 7.86 -5.20 -5.64
C ASN A 7 7.16 -5.60 -4.34
N PHE A 8 6.30 -4.74 -3.80
CA PHE A 8 5.55 -5.07 -2.59
C PHE A 8 4.56 -6.20 -2.84
N LEU A 9 3.81 -6.15 -3.95
CA LEU A 9 2.82 -7.17 -4.28
C LEU A 9 3.46 -8.55 -4.53
N SER A 10 4.58 -8.59 -5.27
CA SER A 10 5.26 -9.85 -5.56
C SER A 10 5.90 -10.48 -4.33
N ARG A 11 6.55 -9.68 -3.48
CA ARG A 11 7.30 -10.20 -2.32
C ARG A 11 6.42 -10.55 -1.13
N TYR A 12 5.39 -9.76 -0.85
CA TYR A 12 4.63 -9.89 0.40
C TYR A 12 3.19 -10.35 0.22
N ILE A 13 2.60 -10.14 -0.95
CA ILE A 13 1.19 -10.45 -1.21
C ILE A 13 1.04 -11.67 -2.13
N ASP A 14 2.11 -12.06 -2.81
CA ASP A 14 2.14 -13.12 -3.83
C ASP A 14 1.06 -12.91 -4.91
N LYS A 15 1.00 -11.68 -5.43
CA LYS A 15 0.06 -11.28 -6.49
C LYS A 15 0.72 -10.39 -7.53
N THR A 16 0.25 -10.50 -8.77
CA THR A 16 0.51 -9.49 -9.79
C THR A 16 -0.39 -8.27 -9.60
N GLU A 17 -0.05 -7.13 -10.22
CA GLU A 17 -0.90 -5.93 -10.19
C GLU A 17 -2.32 -6.19 -10.74
N SER A 18 -2.43 -7.01 -11.79
CA SER A 18 -3.71 -7.38 -12.39
C SER A 18 -4.56 -8.24 -11.43
N GLN A 19 -3.95 -9.21 -10.75
CA GLN A 19 -4.62 -10.04 -9.74
C GLN A 19 -5.07 -9.21 -8.53
N PHE A 20 -4.20 -8.32 -8.04
CA PHE A 20 -4.54 -7.42 -6.92
C PHE A 20 -5.71 -6.49 -7.28
N THR A 21 -5.67 -5.90 -8.47
CA THR A 21 -6.75 -5.02 -8.96
C THR A 21 -8.05 -5.79 -9.12
N MET A 22 -8.02 -6.98 -9.71
CA MET A 22 -9.20 -7.82 -9.91
C MET A 22 -9.82 -8.25 -8.58
N TYR A 23 -8.98 -8.62 -7.59
CA TYR A 23 -9.42 -8.95 -6.24
C TYR A 23 -10.24 -7.79 -5.63
N TRP A 24 -9.69 -6.58 -5.62
CA TRP A 24 -10.40 -5.44 -5.02
C TRP A 24 -11.61 -5.00 -5.81
N LYS A 25 -11.60 -5.11 -7.14
CA LYS A 25 -12.81 -4.88 -7.95
C LYS A 25 -13.93 -5.84 -7.55
N LYS A 26 -13.62 -7.12 -7.34
CA LYS A 26 -14.58 -8.10 -6.85
C LYS A 26 -15.10 -7.71 -5.46
N MET A 27 -14.22 -7.38 -4.51
CA MET A 27 -14.61 -6.99 -3.14
C MET A 27 -15.52 -5.75 -3.11
N VAL A 28 -15.24 -4.75 -3.97
CA VAL A 28 -16.08 -3.56 -4.09
C VAL A 28 -17.44 -3.91 -4.69
N PHE A 29 -17.46 -4.76 -5.72
CA PHE A 29 -18.70 -5.18 -6.37
C PHE A 29 -19.60 -6.02 -5.46
N THR A 30 -19.03 -6.87 -4.60
CA THR A 30 -19.78 -7.65 -3.61
C THR A 30 -20.17 -6.84 -2.37
N GLY A 31 -19.67 -5.61 -2.23
CA GLY A 31 -19.90 -4.76 -1.05
C GLY A 31 -19.13 -5.21 0.20
N GLU A 32 -18.25 -6.19 0.08
CA GLU A 32 -17.47 -6.77 1.18
C GLU A 32 -16.20 -5.97 1.50
N GLY A 33 -15.82 -5.01 0.65
CA GLY A 33 -14.61 -4.22 0.88
C GLY A 33 -14.54 -2.92 0.09
N ARG A 34 -13.56 -2.09 0.45
CA ARG A 34 -13.24 -0.84 -0.24
C ARG A 34 -11.83 -0.92 -0.80
N LEU A 35 -11.66 -0.48 -2.04
CA LEU A 35 -10.35 -0.40 -2.68
C LEU A 35 -9.41 0.48 -1.83
N PRO A 36 -8.17 0.03 -1.57
CA PRO A 36 -7.18 0.85 -0.89
C PRO A 36 -6.91 2.15 -1.63
N LYS A 37 -6.70 3.24 -0.88
CA LYS A 37 -6.34 4.53 -1.46
C LYS A 37 -4.92 4.47 -2.05
N ALA A 38 -4.78 4.97 -3.28
CA ALA A 38 -3.50 5.14 -3.94
C ALA A 38 -3.03 6.60 -3.84
N PHE A 39 -1.72 6.79 -3.87
CA PHE A 39 -1.04 8.07 -3.86
C PHE A 39 0.01 8.09 -4.96
N ASP A 40 0.27 9.27 -5.52
CA ASP A 40 1.22 9.41 -6.63
C ASP A 40 2.66 9.54 -6.12
N THR A 41 2.83 10.04 -4.90
CA THR A 41 4.16 10.25 -4.29
C THR A 41 4.27 9.63 -2.89
N PRO A 42 5.48 9.19 -2.46
CA PRO A 42 5.72 8.75 -1.10
C PRO A 42 5.39 9.81 -0.05
N GLU A 43 5.65 11.09 -0.34
CA GLU A 43 5.41 12.21 0.57
C GLU A 43 3.93 12.38 0.90
N GLU A 44 3.05 12.26 -0.10
CA GLU A 44 1.60 12.29 0.09
C GLU A 44 1.11 11.11 0.94
N LEU A 45 1.66 9.92 0.69
CA LEU A 45 1.32 8.73 1.48
C LEU A 45 1.76 8.89 2.94
N LEU A 46 2.99 9.37 3.17
CA LEU A 46 3.51 9.59 4.52
C LEU A 46 2.70 10.63 5.28
N LYS A 47 2.35 11.74 4.64
CA LYS A 47 1.49 12.76 5.23
C LYS A 47 0.16 12.13 5.65
N TYR A 48 -0.47 11.38 4.75
CA TYR A 48 -1.74 10.71 5.03
C TYR A 48 -1.65 9.73 6.20
N VAL A 49 -0.61 8.90 6.26
CA VAL A 49 -0.40 7.94 7.36
C VAL A 49 -0.14 8.65 8.68
N SER A 50 0.63 9.75 8.68
CA SER A 50 0.91 10.52 9.90
C SER A 50 -0.33 11.20 10.48
N GLU A 51 -1.29 11.56 9.64
CA GLU A 51 -2.53 12.24 10.03
C GLU A 51 -3.70 11.28 10.27
N THR A 52 -3.60 10.02 9.82
CA THR A 52 -4.69 9.04 9.86
C THR A 52 -4.31 7.87 10.76
N SER A 53 -4.77 7.90 12.02
CA SER A 53 -4.56 6.79 12.94
C SER A 53 -5.10 5.47 12.38
N GLY A 54 -4.27 4.44 12.38
CA GLY A 54 -4.59 3.11 11.84
C GLY A 54 -4.37 2.95 10.34
N ALA A 55 -3.98 4.00 9.61
CA ALA A 55 -3.57 3.85 8.22
C ALA A 55 -2.22 3.13 8.13
N ILE A 56 -2.10 2.28 7.11
CA ILE A 56 -0.87 1.58 6.76
C ILE A 56 -0.60 1.73 5.26
N GLY A 57 0.67 1.85 4.90
CA GLY A 57 1.12 1.87 3.52
C GLY A 57 2.57 1.44 3.43
N TYR A 58 3.08 1.39 2.20
CA TYR A 58 4.46 1.03 1.90
C TYR A 58 5.08 2.11 1.02
N VAL A 59 6.37 2.36 1.22
CA VAL A 59 7.18 3.31 0.47
C VAL A 59 8.54 2.69 0.16
N PRO A 60 9.28 3.19 -0.84
CA PRO A 60 10.69 2.87 -1.01
C PRO A 60 11.51 3.10 0.28
N ALA A 61 12.55 2.29 0.51
CA ALA A 61 13.34 2.36 1.74
C ALA A 61 14.01 3.72 1.98
N ASN A 62 14.40 4.42 0.90
CA ASN A 62 14.99 5.76 0.95
C ASN A 62 13.97 6.88 1.21
N ALA A 63 12.67 6.57 1.17
CA ALA A 63 11.60 7.53 1.44
C ALA A 63 11.07 7.43 2.87
N ALA A 64 11.64 6.57 3.73
CA ALA A 64 11.21 6.48 5.13
C ALA A 64 11.47 7.80 5.88
N SER A 65 10.57 8.15 6.80
CA SER A 65 10.63 9.39 7.59
C SER A 65 10.30 9.12 9.05
N ASP A 66 10.94 9.87 9.97
CA ASP A 66 10.73 9.79 11.42
C ASP A 66 9.31 10.16 11.86
N ARG A 67 8.48 10.69 10.95
CA ARG A 67 7.08 11.06 11.18
C ARG A 67 6.14 9.86 11.26
N VAL A 68 6.58 8.68 10.83
CA VAL A 68 5.77 7.46 10.83
C VAL A 68 6.53 6.34 11.50
N LYS A 69 5.80 5.36 12.05
CA LYS A 69 6.40 4.15 12.58
C LYS A 69 6.69 3.17 11.45
N THR A 70 7.96 2.86 11.21
CA THR A 70 8.36 1.82 10.26
C THR A 70 8.09 0.43 10.83
N LEU A 71 7.46 -0.43 10.03
CA LEU A 71 7.27 -1.84 10.36
C LEU A 71 8.23 -2.68 9.53
N ILE A 72 8.91 -3.62 10.20
CA ILE A 72 9.78 -4.61 9.54
C ILE A 72 8.97 -5.89 9.38
N VAL A 73 8.77 -6.31 8.14
CA VAL A 73 8.18 -7.62 7.84
C VAL A 73 9.32 -8.64 7.85
N LYS A 74 9.27 -9.60 8.77
CA LYS A 74 10.20 -10.73 8.75
C LYS A 74 9.68 -11.77 7.76
N GLU A 75 10.56 -12.25 6.89
CA GLU A 75 10.34 -13.42 6.04
C GLU A 75 10.20 -14.70 6.88
#